data_AF-A0A660MD33-F1
#
_entry.id   AF-A0A660MD33-F1
#
_cell.length_a   1.000
_cell.length_b   1.000
_cell.length_c   1.000
_cell.angle_alpha   90.00
_cell.angle_beta   90.00
_cell.angle_gamma   90.00
#
_symmetry.space_group_name_H-M   'P 1'
#
loop_
_entity.id
_entity.type
_entity.pdbx_description
1 polymer ?
#
loop_
_entity_poly.entity_id
_entity_poly.type
_entity_poly.pdbx_seq_one_letter_code
_entity_poly.pdbx_strand_id
1 'polypeptide(L)'
;MNERPSLLGAFLSSIIYTCKPGNIAYITLIGTTIGLSVVCGLNRSLYFGVFLRPQLLIVAAIPLLLSKITDNSARICRGMKQDPVPLSSFATVDSKSLAKKLFFILLLFYLLPIFVRIPLPIFAIFFFGIPLIAHFVLPALICNLVHYGAFESSRLRETIADIGTGRYIAMTIIGLLLTSAAFLFIALNIDESSGVSATHGYYHGNPSYPFFIGSALLLTVIAAINGHFFAFLYPPVPEDDDDGIIDADSILHLTDLGMMGGKPLPAASSHQTPPADLSLLQDADTSSMDMDTQQAFARALAEADAHIRSGAPDKAIPILAAWTTTRHDIAAYFPAYARLYPLDPQPALRSRLLEAAARGNSKSYRLIAAELASLDPADIPVNHILPLVQLAAKAQEHRSVINLTRNFGKAHPDHPHLVENYYHAARAL
;
A
#
# COMPACT_ATOMS: atom_id res chain seq x y z
N MET A 1 -1.35 11.05 20.24
CA MET A 1 0.10 11.06 19.94
C MET A 1 0.63 9.64 19.98
N ASN A 2 0.72 8.96 18.83
CA ASN A 2 1.45 7.69 18.74
C ASN A 2 2.91 8.03 18.48
N GLU A 3 3.78 7.86 19.48
CA GLU A 3 5.23 8.01 19.30
C GLU A 3 5.71 7.01 18.24
N ARG A 4 6.29 7.52 17.15
CA ARG A 4 6.92 6.67 16.13
C ARG A 4 8.06 5.88 16.80
N PRO A 5 8.13 4.56 16.66
CA PRO A 5 9.12 3.75 17.34
C PRO A 5 10.54 4.21 16.98
N SER A 6 11.44 4.19 17.97
CA SER A 6 12.86 4.41 17.74
C SER A 6 13.42 3.32 16.82
N LEU A 7 14.53 3.61 16.13
CA LEU A 7 15.13 2.69 15.18
C LEU A 7 15.55 1.37 15.86
N LEU A 8 16.05 1.45 17.10
CA LEU A 8 16.35 0.28 17.94
C LEU A 8 15.07 -0.47 18.36
N GLY A 9 14.03 0.25 18.76
CA GLY A 9 12.75 -0.36 19.16
C GLY A 9 12.07 -1.10 18.02
N ALA A 10 12.13 -0.55 16.81
CA ALA A 10 11.62 -1.21 15.60
C ALA A 10 12.44 -2.45 15.21
N PHE A 11 13.77 -2.42 15.38
CA PHE A 11 14.63 -3.57 15.12
C PHE A 11 14.37 -4.71 16.11
N LEU A 12 14.22 -4.39 17.40
CA LEU A 12 13.84 -5.40 18.40
C LEU A 12 12.45 -5.97 18.12
N SER A 13 11.50 -5.11 17.73
CA SER A 13 10.14 -5.53 17.37
C SER A 13 10.14 -6.45 16.14
N SER A 14 11.02 -6.20 15.15
CA SER A 14 11.12 -7.05 13.97
C SER A 14 11.70 -8.43 14.29
N ILE A 15 12.67 -8.53 15.20
CA ILE A 15 13.19 -9.81 15.69
C ILE A 15 12.07 -10.58 16.40
N ILE A 16 11.39 -9.96 17.37
CA ILE A 16 10.30 -10.59 18.13
C ILE A 16 9.19 -11.07 17.20
N TYR A 17 8.80 -10.24 16.22
CA TYR A 17 7.76 -10.60 15.26
C TYR A 17 8.19 -11.74 14.33
N THR A 18 9.46 -11.79 13.94
CA THR A 18 10.03 -12.89 13.14
C THR A 18 9.99 -14.22 13.91
N CYS A 19 10.12 -14.18 15.23
CA CYS A 19 10.03 -15.36 16.10
C CYS A 19 8.60 -15.86 16.36
N LYS A 20 7.56 -15.26 15.75
CA LYS A 20 6.20 -15.79 15.88
C LYS A 20 6.06 -17.18 15.22
N PRO A 21 5.24 -18.09 15.77
CA PRO A 21 5.16 -19.47 15.28
C PRO A 21 4.88 -19.60 13.77
N GLY A 22 3.96 -18.79 13.23
CA GLY A 22 3.65 -18.80 11.79
C GLY A 22 4.81 -18.35 10.91
N ASN A 23 5.66 -17.44 11.41
CA ASN A 23 6.86 -16.99 10.70
C ASN A 23 7.97 -18.03 10.78
N ILE A 24 8.20 -18.62 11.96
CA ILE A 24 9.18 -19.71 12.12
C ILE A 24 8.86 -20.86 11.18
N ALA A 25 7.60 -21.33 11.15
CA ALA A 25 7.17 -22.42 10.27
C ALA A 25 7.46 -22.11 8.80
N TYR A 26 7.18 -20.88 8.36
CA TYR A 26 7.39 -20.48 6.98
C TYR A 26 8.87 -20.30 6.63
N ILE A 27 9.65 -19.71 7.52
CA ILE A 27 11.11 -19.56 7.37
C ILE A 27 11.78 -20.93 7.30
N THR A 28 11.39 -21.87 8.17
CA THR A 28 11.91 -23.24 8.15
C THR A 28 11.56 -23.95 6.84
N LEU A 29 10.31 -23.85 6.38
CA LEU A 29 9.88 -24.45 5.12
C LEU A 29 10.68 -23.91 3.91
N ILE A 30 10.76 -22.59 3.78
CA ILE A 30 11.45 -21.93 2.66
C ILE A 30 12.96 -22.18 2.72
N GLY A 31 13.60 -21.95 3.86
CA GLY A 31 15.04 -22.13 4.01
C GLY A 31 15.47 -23.58 3.76
N THR A 32 14.70 -24.55 4.27
CA THR A 32 14.96 -25.98 3.99
C THR A 32 14.78 -26.30 2.51
N THR A 33 13.74 -25.77 1.87
CA THR A 33 13.48 -26.00 0.43
C THR A 33 14.61 -25.43 -0.43
N ILE A 34 15.08 -24.22 -0.13
CA ILE A 34 16.19 -23.58 -0.85
C ILE A 34 17.48 -24.36 -0.61
N GLY A 35 17.81 -24.67 0.65
CA GLY A 35 19.02 -25.43 0.99
C GLY A 35 19.05 -26.81 0.33
N LEU A 36 17.93 -27.54 0.38
CA LEU A 36 17.80 -28.84 -0.28
C LEU A 36 17.96 -28.72 -1.80
N SER A 37 17.37 -27.70 -2.41
CA SER A 37 17.53 -27.44 -3.85
C SER A 37 18.99 -27.19 -4.23
N VAL A 38 19.73 -26.41 -3.43
CA VAL A 38 21.15 -26.14 -3.67
C VAL A 38 21.96 -27.43 -3.58
N VAL A 39 21.77 -28.21 -2.51
CA VAL A 39 22.48 -29.47 -2.30
C VAL A 39 22.18 -30.48 -3.41
N CYS A 40 20.91 -30.64 -3.79
CA CYS A 40 20.52 -31.51 -4.91
C CYS A 40 21.10 -31.04 -6.24
N GLY A 41 21.22 -29.73 -6.45
CA GLY A 41 21.86 -29.15 -7.62
C GLY A 41 23.36 -29.44 -7.69
N LEU A 42 24.07 -29.37 -6.56
CA LEU A 42 25.49 -29.69 -6.47
C LEU A 42 25.78 -31.18 -6.65
N ASN A 43 24.90 -32.06 -6.15
CA ASN A 43 25.02 -33.51 -6.32
C ASN A 43 24.74 -34.00 -7.74
N ARG A 44 23.87 -33.32 -8.50
CA ARG A 44 23.49 -33.73 -9.86
C ARG A 44 24.18 -32.87 -10.92
N SER A 45 25.46 -33.12 -11.13
CA SER A 45 26.17 -32.54 -12.27
C SER A 45 25.73 -33.19 -13.60
N LEU A 46 25.20 -32.35 -14.50
CA LEU A 46 25.25 -32.41 -15.98
C LEU A 46 24.26 -33.20 -16.88
N TYR A 47 23.32 -34.05 -16.41
CA TYR A 47 22.61 -34.95 -17.37
C TYR A 47 21.12 -34.76 -17.68
N PHE A 48 20.40 -33.78 -17.11
CA PHE A 48 18.98 -33.60 -17.42
C PHE A 48 18.62 -32.20 -17.92
N GLY A 49 17.77 -32.17 -18.94
CA GLY A 49 17.22 -30.96 -19.57
C GLY A 49 16.58 -30.00 -18.57
N VAL A 50 16.46 -28.74 -19.00
CA VAL A 50 16.08 -27.54 -18.21
C VAL A 50 14.88 -27.73 -17.27
N PHE A 51 13.97 -28.66 -17.58
CA PHE A 51 12.69 -28.87 -16.88
C PHE A 51 12.74 -29.73 -15.59
N LEU A 52 13.85 -30.40 -15.26
CA LEU A 52 13.94 -31.32 -14.10
C LEU A 52 14.93 -30.85 -13.00
N ARG A 53 15.27 -29.57 -13.02
CA ARG A 53 16.27 -28.98 -12.12
C ARG A 53 15.67 -28.70 -10.73
N PRO A 54 16.27 -29.20 -9.62
CA PRO A 54 15.88 -28.83 -8.25
C PRO A 54 15.77 -27.31 -8.04
N GLN A 55 16.55 -26.55 -8.82
CA GLN A 55 16.54 -25.09 -8.87
C GLN A 55 15.16 -24.47 -9.18
N LEU A 56 14.20 -25.21 -9.75
CA LEU A 56 12.81 -24.77 -9.90
C LEU A 56 12.10 -24.60 -8.55
N LEU A 57 12.51 -25.32 -7.50
CA LEU A 57 11.98 -25.14 -6.15
C LEU A 57 12.34 -23.76 -5.59
N ILE A 58 13.53 -23.23 -5.92
CA ILE A 58 13.93 -21.87 -5.56
C ILE A 58 13.01 -20.84 -6.23
N VAL A 59 12.59 -21.10 -7.47
CA VAL A 59 11.65 -20.24 -8.22
C VAL A 59 10.29 -20.16 -7.55
N ALA A 60 9.83 -21.23 -6.89
CA ALA A 60 8.59 -21.21 -6.12
C ALA A 60 8.79 -20.66 -4.69
N ALA A 61 9.94 -20.92 -4.07
CA ALA A 61 10.21 -20.54 -2.69
C ALA A 61 10.40 -19.03 -2.50
N ILE A 62 11.09 -18.35 -3.42
CA ILE A 62 11.34 -16.91 -3.33
C ILE A 62 10.05 -16.07 -3.41
N PRO A 63 9.14 -16.27 -4.39
CA PRO A 63 7.86 -15.56 -4.40
C PRO A 63 7.03 -15.83 -3.17
N LEU A 64 7.03 -17.07 -2.68
CA LEU A 64 6.32 -17.45 -1.46
C LEU A 64 6.87 -16.69 -0.25
N LEU A 65 8.19 -16.54 -0.14
CA LEU A 65 8.84 -15.75 0.90
C LEU A 65 8.47 -14.26 0.79
N LEU A 66 8.59 -13.67 -0.40
CA LEU A 66 8.25 -12.27 -0.65
C LEU A 66 6.77 -11.98 -0.38
N SER A 67 5.89 -12.89 -0.79
CA SER A 67 4.46 -12.81 -0.51
C SER A 67 4.21 -12.82 0.99
N LYS A 68 4.89 -13.71 1.72
CA LYS A 68 4.73 -13.78 3.17
C LYS A 68 5.26 -12.54 3.88
N ILE A 69 6.41 -12.03 3.46
CA ILE A 69 6.97 -10.77 3.97
C ILE A 69 5.98 -9.62 3.70
N THR A 70 5.39 -9.57 2.51
CA THR A 70 4.41 -8.54 2.13
C THR A 70 3.14 -8.63 2.98
N ASP A 71 2.59 -9.83 3.16
CA ASP A 71 1.42 -10.07 4.03
C ASP A 71 1.72 -9.65 5.48
N ASN A 72 2.89 -10.01 5.99
CA ASN A 72 3.33 -9.62 7.31
C ASN A 72 3.52 -8.10 7.45
N SER A 73 4.08 -7.45 6.43
CA SER A 73 4.21 -5.99 6.40
C SER A 73 2.83 -5.32 6.45
N ALA A 74 1.86 -5.81 5.67
CA ALA A 74 0.48 -5.33 5.72
C ALA A 74 -0.15 -5.51 7.11
N ARG A 75 0.10 -6.65 7.76
CA ARG A 75 -0.37 -6.91 9.13
C ARG A 75 0.23 -5.94 10.14
N ILE A 76 1.54 -5.71 10.07
CA ILE A 76 2.25 -4.76 10.94
C ILE A 76 1.70 -3.34 10.74
N CYS A 77 1.53 -2.91 9.49
CA CYS A 77 1.04 -1.58 9.15
C CYS A 77 -0.43 -1.36 9.53
N ARG A 78 -1.26 -2.41 9.57
CA ARG A 78 -2.66 -2.35 10.02
C ARG A 78 -2.84 -2.58 11.53
N GLY A 79 -1.76 -2.54 12.31
CA GLY A 79 -1.85 -2.69 13.77
C GLY A 79 -2.09 -4.11 14.29
N MET A 80 -2.20 -5.13 13.43
CA MET A 80 -2.36 -6.55 13.79
C MET A 80 -1.06 -7.20 14.31
N LYS A 81 -0.23 -6.42 15.00
CA LYS A 81 1.11 -6.80 15.49
C LYS A 81 1.05 -7.86 16.58
N GLN A 82 -0.04 -7.92 17.36
CA GLN A 82 -0.20 -8.90 18.44
C GLN A 82 -0.87 -10.19 17.98
N ASP A 83 -1.66 -10.13 16.92
CA ASP A 83 -2.42 -11.27 16.40
C ASP A 83 -1.53 -12.47 16.00
N PRO A 84 -2.06 -13.70 16.10
CA PRO A 84 -1.39 -14.89 15.59
C PRO A 84 -1.08 -14.74 14.10
N VAL A 85 0.15 -15.08 13.70
CA VAL A 85 0.53 -15.04 12.27
C VAL A 85 -0.02 -16.28 11.59
N PRO A 86 -0.89 -16.13 10.56
CA PRO A 86 -1.48 -17.25 9.84
C PRO A 86 -0.42 -17.97 9.01
N LEU A 87 -0.64 -19.27 8.75
CA LEU A 87 0.24 -20.08 7.91
C LEU A 87 0.07 -19.79 6.41
N SER A 88 -1.03 -19.16 6.00
CA SER A 88 -1.26 -18.77 4.61
C SER A 88 -0.28 -17.68 4.16
N SER A 89 0.13 -17.76 2.89
CA SER A 89 1.02 -16.78 2.24
C SER A 89 0.33 -15.43 1.94
N PHE A 90 -1.00 -15.44 1.89
CA PHE A 90 -1.86 -14.28 1.58
C PHE A 90 -3.07 -14.27 2.51
N ALA A 91 -2.90 -13.83 3.75
CA ALA A 91 -4.00 -13.77 4.71
C ALA A 91 -4.75 -12.43 4.66
N THR A 92 -4.04 -11.36 4.29
CA THR A 92 -4.49 -9.98 4.45
C THR A 92 -4.35 -9.12 3.19
N VAL A 93 -3.72 -9.65 2.14
CA VAL A 93 -3.52 -8.96 0.86
C VAL A 93 -4.19 -9.77 -0.24
N ASP A 94 -4.89 -9.10 -1.16
CA ASP A 94 -5.66 -9.76 -2.22
C ASP A 94 -4.75 -10.56 -3.17
N SER A 95 -4.92 -11.88 -3.13
CA SER A 95 -3.97 -12.88 -3.65
C SER A 95 -3.82 -12.86 -5.17
N LYS A 96 -4.82 -12.41 -5.92
CA LYS A 96 -4.86 -12.56 -7.40
C LYS A 96 -4.00 -11.55 -8.15
N SER A 97 -3.96 -10.29 -7.69
CA SER A 97 -3.19 -9.21 -8.32
C SER A 97 -1.70 -9.27 -7.92
N LEU A 98 -1.45 -9.57 -6.65
CA LEU A 98 -0.11 -9.62 -6.08
C LEU A 98 0.70 -10.83 -6.59
N ALA A 99 0.11 -12.02 -6.61
CA ALA A 99 0.79 -13.23 -7.06
C ALA A 99 1.20 -13.14 -8.54
N LYS A 100 0.36 -12.56 -9.42
CA LYS A 100 0.71 -12.35 -10.84
C LYS A 100 1.88 -11.37 -11.02
N LYS A 101 1.90 -10.26 -10.27
CA LYS A 101 2.95 -9.22 -10.41
C LYS A 101 4.29 -9.68 -9.83
N LEU A 102 4.31 -10.33 -8.66
CA LEU A 102 5.54 -10.90 -8.08
C LEU A 102 6.09 -12.07 -8.93
N PHE A 103 5.21 -12.90 -9.50
CA PHE A 103 5.60 -13.96 -10.42
C PHE A 103 6.25 -13.41 -11.69
N PHE A 104 5.72 -12.32 -12.27
CA PHE A 104 6.27 -11.73 -13.50
C PHE A 104 7.62 -11.04 -13.29
N ILE A 105 7.79 -10.33 -12.17
CA ILE A 105 9.08 -9.72 -11.80
C ILE A 105 10.13 -10.81 -11.60
N LEU A 106 9.79 -11.91 -10.92
CA LEU A 106 10.73 -13.00 -10.69
C LEU A 106 11.03 -13.81 -11.97
N LEU A 107 10.04 -14.01 -12.84
CA LEU A 107 10.21 -14.63 -14.16
C LEU A 107 11.24 -13.85 -15.00
N LEU A 108 11.20 -12.52 -14.95
CA LEU A 108 12.15 -11.63 -15.63
C LEU A 108 13.58 -11.79 -15.09
N PHE A 109 13.75 -11.88 -13.76
CA PHE A 109 15.06 -12.09 -13.13
C PHE A 109 15.61 -13.51 -13.32
N TYR A 110 14.76 -14.53 -13.47
CA TYR A 110 15.16 -15.93 -13.62
C TYR A 110 15.43 -16.35 -15.08
N LEU A 111 14.74 -15.76 -16.06
CA LEU A 111 15.00 -16.01 -17.48
C LEU A 111 16.35 -15.41 -17.93
N LEU A 112 16.75 -14.28 -17.36
CA LEU A 112 17.97 -13.57 -17.75
C LEU A 112 19.27 -14.42 -17.62
N PRO A 113 19.51 -15.17 -16.51
CA PRO A 113 20.69 -16.03 -16.38
C PRO A 113 20.55 -17.43 -17.01
N ILE A 114 19.35 -17.88 -17.39
CA ILE A 114 19.13 -19.18 -18.05
C ILE A 114 19.47 -19.13 -19.54
N PHE A 115 19.21 -18.01 -20.21
CA PHE A 115 19.40 -17.87 -21.65
C PHE A 115 20.80 -17.45 -22.07
N VAL A 116 21.60 -16.92 -21.16
CA VAL A 116 22.95 -16.45 -21.45
C VAL A 116 23.93 -17.28 -20.64
N ARG A 117 24.90 -17.91 -21.30
CA ARG A 117 25.99 -18.70 -20.69
C ARG A 117 26.94 -17.73 -19.98
N ILE A 118 26.46 -17.10 -18.90
CA ILE A 118 27.14 -16.02 -18.20
C ILE A 118 28.28 -16.61 -17.37
N PRO A 119 29.52 -16.11 -17.52
CA PRO A 119 30.65 -16.55 -16.71
C PRO A 119 30.40 -16.27 -15.22
N LEU A 120 30.85 -17.20 -14.35
CA LEU A 120 30.66 -17.18 -12.90
C LEU A 120 30.85 -15.80 -12.20
N PRO A 121 31.83 -14.95 -12.55
CA PRO A 121 31.95 -13.61 -11.95
C PRO A 121 30.81 -12.65 -12.34
N ILE A 122 30.28 -12.73 -13.56
CA ILE A 122 29.11 -11.96 -13.97
C ILE A 122 27.85 -12.58 -13.33
N PHE A 123 27.76 -13.91 -13.25
CA PHE A 123 26.72 -14.59 -12.46
C PHE A 123 26.73 -14.12 -11.01
N ALA A 124 27.90 -14.01 -10.38
CA ALA A 124 28.07 -13.47 -9.04
C ALA A 124 27.60 -12.00 -8.95
N ILE A 125 27.87 -11.14 -9.94
CA ILE A 125 27.33 -9.77 -9.96
C ILE A 125 25.79 -9.77 -10.08
N PHE A 126 25.19 -10.64 -10.89
CA PHE A 126 23.73 -10.77 -11.00
C PHE A 126 23.10 -11.42 -9.75
N PHE A 127 23.79 -12.34 -9.07
CA PHE A 127 23.29 -13.04 -7.89
C PHE A 127 23.60 -12.35 -6.56
N PHE A 128 24.60 -11.47 -6.50
CA PHE A 128 24.98 -10.73 -5.29
C PHE A 128 24.70 -9.22 -5.44
N GLY A 129 24.90 -8.62 -6.61
CA GLY A 129 24.67 -7.20 -6.88
C GLY A 129 23.21 -6.82 -7.08
N ILE A 130 22.39 -7.67 -7.71
CA ILE A 130 20.95 -7.41 -7.85
C ILE A 130 20.23 -7.57 -6.51
N PRO A 131 20.53 -8.57 -5.66
CA PRO A 131 20.00 -8.59 -4.30
C PRO A 131 20.46 -7.40 -3.46
N LEU A 132 21.65 -6.83 -3.72
CA LEU A 132 22.09 -5.57 -3.13
C LEU A 132 21.12 -4.43 -3.50
N ILE A 133 20.84 -4.25 -4.79
CA ILE A 133 19.88 -3.23 -5.29
C ILE A 133 18.47 -3.53 -4.79
N ALA A 134 18.08 -4.81 -4.72
CA ALA A 134 16.82 -5.23 -4.13
C ALA A 134 16.75 -4.87 -2.64
N HIS A 135 17.83 -4.95 -1.86
CA HIS A 135 17.81 -4.47 -0.46
C HIS A 135 17.53 -2.97 -0.37
N PHE A 136 17.93 -2.16 -1.36
CA PHE A 136 17.67 -0.72 -1.43
C PHE A 136 16.28 -0.37 -1.94
N VAL A 137 15.63 -1.22 -2.74
CA VAL A 137 14.38 -0.87 -3.45
C VAL A 137 13.19 -1.69 -2.96
N LEU A 138 13.40 -2.98 -2.69
CA LEU A 138 12.36 -3.94 -2.31
C LEU A 138 11.60 -3.54 -1.05
N PRO A 139 12.20 -2.95 0.00
CA PRO A 139 11.43 -2.55 1.17
C PRO A 139 10.47 -1.39 0.90
N ALA A 140 10.92 -0.34 0.20
CA ALA A 140 10.04 0.73 -0.27
C ALA A 140 8.98 0.19 -1.23
N LEU A 141 9.35 -0.76 -2.10
CA LEU A 141 8.43 -1.39 -3.04
C LEU A 141 7.34 -2.22 -2.32
N ILE A 142 7.71 -2.94 -1.26
CA ILE A 142 6.76 -3.70 -0.41
C ILE A 142 5.83 -2.72 0.32
N CYS A 143 6.36 -1.63 0.89
CA CYS A 143 5.53 -0.62 1.56
C CYS A 143 4.58 0.07 0.57
N ASN A 144 5.05 0.44 -0.62
CA ASN A 144 4.26 1.03 -1.69
C ASN A 144 3.11 0.10 -2.11
N LEU A 145 3.41 -1.19 -2.25
CA LEU A 145 2.41 -2.20 -2.55
C LEU A 145 1.41 -2.41 -1.42
N VAL A 146 1.86 -2.40 -0.17
CA VAL A 146 1.00 -2.55 1.02
C VAL A 146 0.05 -1.35 1.17
N HIS A 147 0.53 -0.15 0.80
CA HIS A 147 -0.21 1.10 0.96
C HIS A 147 -1.12 1.42 -0.22
N TYR A 148 -0.66 1.22 -1.46
CA TYR A 148 -1.41 1.58 -2.68
C TYR A 148 -2.03 0.39 -3.42
N GLY A 149 -1.77 -0.85 -2.97
CA GLY A 149 -2.28 -2.07 -3.64
C GLY A 149 -1.68 -2.36 -5.02
N ALA A 150 -0.79 -1.49 -5.52
CA ALA A 150 -0.11 -1.60 -6.80
C ALA A 150 1.36 -1.16 -6.69
N PHE A 151 2.19 -1.65 -7.62
CA PHE A 151 3.56 -1.16 -7.77
C PHE A 151 3.54 0.13 -8.59
N GLU A 152 3.71 1.28 -7.94
CA GLU A 152 3.86 2.57 -8.61
C GLU A 152 5.25 3.15 -8.38
N SER A 153 6.12 3.03 -9.39
CA SER A 153 7.50 3.54 -9.32
C SER A 153 7.57 5.05 -9.16
N SER A 154 6.55 5.79 -9.63
CA SER A 154 6.41 7.24 -9.46
C SER A 154 6.30 7.66 -8.00
N ARG A 155 5.69 6.82 -7.15
CA ARG A 155 5.44 7.11 -5.72
C ARG A 155 6.54 6.59 -4.80
N LEU A 156 7.56 5.92 -5.32
CA LEU A 156 8.66 5.37 -4.51
C LEU A 156 9.37 6.46 -3.70
N ARG A 157 9.49 7.67 -4.27
CA ARG A 157 10.07 8.85 -3.60
C ARG A 157 9.24 9.27 -2.38
N GLU A 158 7.92 9.27 -2.51
CA GLU A 158 6.97 9.63 -1.43
C GLU A 158 7.03 8.58 -0.32
N THR A 159 7.03 7.29 -0.67
CA THR A 159 7.17 6.19 0.29
C THR A 159 8.46 6.30 1.11
N ILE A 160 9.58 6.69 0.49
CA ILE A 160 10.87 6.91 1.18
C ILE A 160 10.80 8.17 2.07
N ALA A 161 10.13 9.22 1.60
CA ALA A 161 9.96 10.45 2.36
C ALA A 161 9.11 10.23 3.63
N ASP A 162 8.06 9.40 3.55
CA ASP A 162 7.16 9.09 4.67
C ASP A 162 7.86 8.36 5.83
N ILE A 163 8.78 7.45 5.48
CA ILE A 163 9.69 6.79 6.42
C ILE A 163 10.69 7.78 7.03
N GLY A 164 11.06 8.81 6.26
CA GLY A 164 12.15 9.73 6.51
C GLY A 164 13.44 9.22 5.88
N THR A 165 14.00 9.99 4.94
CA THR A 165 15.18 9.62 4.14
C THR A 165 16.36 9.15 5.01
N GLY A 166 16.66 9.84 6.11
CA GLY A 166 17.75 9.45 7.02
C GLY A 166 17.51 8.09 7.70
N ARG A 167 16.27 7.80 8.08
CA ARG A 167 15.88 6.50 8.67
C ARG A 167 15.92 5.40 7.61
N TYR A 168 15.47 5.70 6.39
CA TYR A 168 15.55 4.80 5.25
C TYR A 168 16.99 4.39 4.93
N ILE A 169 17.91 5.36 4.87
CA ILE A 169 19.34 5.11 4.66
C ILE A 169 19.90 4.25 5.81
N ALA A 170 19.63 4.62 7.06
CA ALA A 170 20.12 3.88 8.21
C ALA A 170 19.64 2.42 8.24
N MET A 171 18.35 2.17 7.96
CA MET A 171 17.80 0.82 7.86
C MET A 171 18.45 0.02 6.74
N THR A 172 18.65 0.64 5.59
CA THR A 172 19.25 -0.04 4.44
C THR A 172 20.70 -0.41 4.73
N ILE A 173 21.46 0.45 5.41
CA ILE A 173 22.81 0.15 5.89
C ILE A 173 22.79 -1.02 6.88
N ILE A 174 21.88 -1.02 7.87
CA ILE A 174 21.77 -2.11 8.84
C ILE A 174 21.43 -3.44 8.17
N GLY A 175 20.44 -3.44 7.28
CA GLY A 175 20.05 -4.62 6.52
C GLY A 175 21.18 -5.12 5.61
N LEU A 176 21.92 -4.21 4.98
CA LEU A 176 23.09 -4.53 4.18
C LEU A 176 24.22 -5.14 5.03
N LEU A 177 24.52 -4.57 6.20
CA LEU A 177 25.54 -5.08 7.11
C LEU A 177 25.18 -6.48 7.61
N LEU A 178 23.92 -6.71 7.98
CA LEU A 178 23.43 -8.01 8.45
C LEU A 178 23.56 -9.08 7.35
N THR A 179 23.11 -8.76 6.15
CA THR A 179 23.22 -9.66 4.99
C THR A 179 24.69 -9.91 4.61
N SER A 180 25.53 -8.87 4.59
CA SER A 180 26.96 -8.98 4.27
C SER A 180 27.72 -9.80 5.31
N ALA A 181 27.41 -9.64 6.59
CA ALA A 181 27.99 -10.43 7.67
C ALA A 181 27.64 -11.92 7.54
N ALA A 182 26.39 -12.23 7.17
CA ALA A 182 26.00 -13.62 6.91
C ALA A 182 26.72 -14.22 5.69
N PHE A 183 26.86 -13.46 4.60
CA PHE A 183 27.63 -13.91 3.45
C PHE A 183 29.10 -14.13 3.80
N LEU A 184 29.70 -13.20 4.55
CA LEU A 184 31.08 -13.35 5.02
C LEU A 184 31.22 -14.59 5.90
N PHE A 185 30.31 -14.81 6.84
CA PHE A 185 30.29 -16.00 7.68
C PHE A 185 30.21 -17.29 6.85
N ILE A 186 29.30 -17.35 5.87
CA ILE A 186 29.17 -18.51 4.98
C ILE A 186 30.46 -18.70 4.16
N ALA A 187 31.01 -17.64 3.59
CA ALA A 187 32.23 -17.69 2.77
C ALA A 187 33.45 -18.13 3.57
N LEU A 188 33.60 -17.67 4.81
CA LEU A 188 34.70 -18.08 5.69
C LEU A 188 34.62 -19.55 6.11
N ASN A 189 33.42 -20.13 6.14
CA ASN A 189 33.21 -21.51 6.56
C ASN A 189 32.97 -22.49 5.40
N ILE A 190 32.93 -22.01 4.15
CA ILE A 190 32.54 -22.84 3.00
C ILE A 190 33.56 -23.95 2.76
N ASP A 191 34.85 -23.65 2.82
CA ASP A 191 35.90 -24.63 2.50
C ASP A 191 35.97 -25.75 3.54
N GLU A 192 35.74 -25.42 4.82
CA GLU A 192 35.81 -26.38 5.92
C GLU A 192 34.50 -27.18 6.08
N SER A 193 33.35 -26.53 5.88
CA SER A 193 32.05 -27.08 6.30
C SER A 193 31.14 -27.53 5.16
N SER A 194 31.40 -27.11 3.91
CA SER A 194 30.49 -27.41 2.79
C SER A 194 30.59 -28.84 2.27
N GLY A 195 31.67 -29.56 2.55
CA GLY A 195 31.91 -30.90 2.02
C GLY A 195 32.18 -30.96 0.51
N VAL A 196 32.31 -29.80 -0.14
CA VAL A 196 32.65 -29.67 -1.57
C VAL A 196 33.86 -28.75 -1.75
N SER A 197 34.77 -29.15 -2.63
CA SER A 197 35.92 -28.36 -3.05
C SER A 197 35.78 -27.99 -4.52
N ALA A 198 36.17 -26.78 -4.89
CA ALA A 198 36.19 -26.31 -6.26
C ALA A 198 37.61 -26.39 -6.84
N THR A 199 37.82 -27.22 -7.86
CA THR A 199 39.06 -27.24 -8.65
C THR A 199 38.74 -26.98 -10.11
N HIS A 200 39.41 -25.98 -10.72
CA HIS A 200 39.20 -25.59 -12.13
C HIS A 200 37.73 -25.34 -12.52
N GLY A 201 36.91 -24.84 -11.57
CA GLY A 201 35.49 -24.58 -11.79
C GLY A 201 34.56 -25.80 -11.67
N TYR A 202 35.09 -26.98 -11.31
CA TYR A 202 34.32 -28.18 -11.03
C TYR A 202 34.25 -28.42 -9.52
N TYR A 203 33.05 -28.76 -9.03
CA TYR A 203 32.82 -29.11 -7.64
C TYR A 203 33.01 -30.61 -7.43
N HIS A 204 33.85 -30.97 -6.46
CA HIS A 204 34.13 -32.33 -6.06
C HIS A 204 33.80 -32.53 -4.58
N GLY A 205 33.26 -33.69 -4.22
CA GLY A 205 32.90 -34.02 -2.85
C GLY A 205 31.40 -34.17 -2.63
N ASN A 206 31.02 -34.55 -1.41
CA ASN A 206 29.64 -34.72 -1.02
C ASN A 206 29.16 -33.46 -0.27
N PRO A 207 28.23 -32.68 -0.83
CA PRO A 207 27.75 -31.46 -0.22
C PRO A 207 27.09 -31.74 1.14
N SER A 208 27.49 -30.97 2.14
CA SER A 208 27.01 -31.03 3.52
C SER A 208 25.59 -30.44 3.61
N TYR A 209 24.60 -31.32 3.74
CA TYR A 209 23.21 -30.91 3.94
C TYR A 209 23.03 -29.93 5.12
N PRO A 210 23.62 -30.17 6.32
CA PRO A 210 23.49 -29.25 7.44
C PRO A 210 24.05 -27.86 7.14
N PHE A 211 25.19 -27.78 6.45
CA PHE A 211 25.81 -26.49 6.11
C PHE A 211 24.94 -25.68 5.14
N PHE A 212 24.49 -26.28 4.04
CA PHE A 212 23.70 -25.56 3.03
C PHE A 212 22.28 -25.24 3.49
N ILE A 213 21.63 -26.14 4.24
CA ILE A 213 20.32 -25.88 4.85
C ILE A 213 20.45 -24.80 5.93
N GLY A 214 21.45 -24.90 6.81
CA GLY A 214 21.72 -23.88 7.84
C GLY A 214 22.01 -22.51 7.23
N SER A 215 22.81 -22.45 6.15
CA SER A 215 23.08 -21.22 5.40
C SER A 215 21.82 -20.61 4.78
N ALA A 216 20.98 -21.45 4.15
CA ALA A 216 19.72 -21.00 3.57
C ALA A 216 18.72 -20.51 4.62
N LEU A 217 18.66 -21.18 5.78
CA LEU A 217 17.85 -20.74 6.92
C LEU A 217 18.33 -19.39 7.45
N LEU A 218 19.64 -19.22 7.65
CA LEU A 218 20.24 -17.96 8.11
C LEU A 218 19.85 -16.79 7.18
N LEU A 219 20.02 -16.97 5.87
CA LEU A 219 19.67 -15.95 4.89
C LEU A 219 18.15 -15.67 4.85
N THR A 220 17.32 -16.69 5.01
CA THR A 220 15.85 -16.55 5.04
C THR A 220 15.39 -15.79 6.29
N VAL A 221 16.00 -16.06 7.46
CA VAL A 221 15.76 -15.32 8.70
C VAL A 221 16.12 -13.85 8.52
N ILE A 222 17.30 -13.56 7.96
CA ILE A 222 17.76 -12.19 7.73
C ILE A 222 16.84 -11.43 6.77
N ALA A 223 16.40 -12.08 5.69
CA ALA A 223 15.44 -11.51 4.76
C ALA A 223 14.10 -11.17 5.43
N ALA A 224 13.60 -12.06 6.30
CA ALA A 224 12.38 -11.83 7.06
C ALA A 224 12.53 -10.69 8.09
N ILE A 225 13.64 -10.66 8.85
CA ILE A 225 13.94 -9.58 9.80
C ILE A 225 14.01 -8.24 9.08
N ASN A 226 14.71 -8.18 7.95
CA ASN A 226 14.80 -6.97 7.13
C ASN A 226 13.39 -6.53 6.71
N GLY A 227 12.61 -7.41 6.08
CA GLY A 227 11.24 -7.09 5.64
C GLY A 227 10.34 -6.56 6.76
N HIS A 228 10.34 -7.21 7.93
CA HIS A 228 9.57 -6.77 9.09
C HIS A 228 10.10 -5.44 9.67
N PHE A 229 11.42 -5.24 9.69
CA PHE A 229 12.04 -4.03 10.23
C PHE A 229 11.58 -2.77 9.51
N PHE A 230 11.51 -2.82 8.17
CA PHE A 230 10.95 -1.73 7.38
C PHE A 230 9.47 -1.49 7.68
N ALA A 231 8.67 -2.56 7.84
CA ALA A 231 7.24 -2.41 8.15
C ALA A 231 6.97 -1.76 9.51
N PHE A 232 7.83 -1.96 10.51
CA PHE A 232 7.68 -1.31 11.83
C PHE A 232 8.01 0.19 11.83
N LEU A 233 8.83 0.64 10.88
CA LEU A 233 9.23 2.05 10.73
C LEU A 233 8.43 2.78 9.66
N TYR A 234 7.77 2.04 8.77
CA TYR A 234 6.78 2.59 7.86
C TYR A 234 5.58 3.10 8.67
N PRO A 235 5.01 4.27 8.35
CA PRO A 235 3.77 4.69 8.97
C PRO A 235 2.71 3.58 8.86
N PRO A 236 1.85 3.42 9.90
CA PRO A 236 0.70 2.55 9.77
C PRO A 236 -0.04 2.88 8.48
N VAL A 237 -0.54 1.87 7.77
CA VAL A 237 -1.49 2.13 6.69
C VAL A 237 -2.66 2.81 7.40
N PRO A 238 -2.97 4.09 7.12
CA PRO A 238 -4.21 4.68 7.60
C PRO A 238 -5.32 3.72 7.15
N GLU A 239 -6.31 3.46 8.00
CA GLU A 239 -7.38 2.51 7.71
C GLU A 239 -8.26 3.01 6.55
N ASP A 240 -7.75 3.11 5.32
CA ASP A 240 -8.45 3.81 4.24
C ASP A 240 -9.12 5.10 4.75
N ASP A 241 -8.37 5.90 5.54
CA ASP A 241 -8.64 7.33 5.63
C ASP A 241 -8.12 7.94 4.32
N ASP A 242 -8.79 7.63 3.20
CA ASP A 242 -8.73 8.47 2.02
C ASP A 242 -9.48 9.75 2.36
N ASP A 243 -8.78 10.66 3.05
CA ASP A 243 -8.61 12.07 2.73
C ASP A 243 -7.73 12.62 3.85
N GLY A 244 -6.69 13.36 3.47
CA GLY A 244 -5.99 14.21 4.42
C GLY A 244 -7.00 15.01 5.24
N ILE A 245 -7.03 14.74 6.54
CA ILE A 245 -7.53 15.68 7.52
C ILE A 245 -6.68 16.93 7.29
N ILE A 246 -7.25 17.92 6.60
CA ILE A 246 -6.80 19.27 6.83
C ILE A 246 -7.23 19.54 8.26
N ASP A 247 -6.25 19.46 9.16
CA ASP A 247 -6.42 19.88 10.54
C ASP A 247 -6.97 21.31 10.49
N ALA A 248 -8.15 21.55 11.07
CA ALA A 248 -8.81 22.85 11.03
C ALA A 248 -7.91 23.95 11.65
N ASP A 249 -6.94 23.55 12.49
CA ASP A 249 -5.91 24.41 13.06
C ASP A 249 -4.80 24.80 12.04
N SER A 250 -4.52 23.95 11.06
CA SER A 250 -3.55 24.24 9.98
C SER A 250 -4.10 25.24 8.95
N ILE A 251 -5.44 25.31 8.79
CA ILE A 251 -6.08 26.37 7.98
C ILE A 251 -5.99 27.71 8.69
N LEU A 252 -6.12 27.73 10.03
CA LEU A 252 -6.05 28.97 10.80
C LEU A 252 -4.64 29.61 10.73
N HIS A 253 -3.58 28.80 10.74
CA HIS A 253 -2.19 29.27 10.64
C HIS A 253 -1.77 29.76 9.23
N LEU A 254 -2.45 29.33 8.16
CA LEU A 254 -2.25 29.85 6.80
C LEU A 254 -2.86 31.26 6.62
N THR A 255 -3.89 31.59 7.39
CA THR A 255 -4.48 32.94 7.44
C THR A 255 -3.52 33.98 8.03
N ASP A 256 -2.60 33.57 8.91
CA ASP A 256 -1.72 34.49 9.65
C ASP A 256 -0.41 34.80 8.91
N LEU A 257 0.02 33.93 7.99
CA LEU A 257 1.20 34.16 7.13
C LEU A 257 0.88 34.88 5.81
N GLY A 258 -0.40 35.08 5.48
CA GLY A 258 -0.85 35.81 4.28
C GLY A 258 -0.84 37.34 4.40
N MET A 259 -0.48 37.88 5.57
CA MET A 259 -0.52 39.32 5.90
C MET A 259 0.82 40.04 5.71
N MET A 260 1.76 39.52 4.90
CA MET A 260 2.92 40.31 4.47
C MET A 260 2.97 40.52 2.96
N GLY A 261 2.85 41.80 2.59
CA GLY A 261 2.65 42.29 1.25
C GLY A 261 3.76 41.92 0.25
N GLY A 262 3.31 41.50 -0.93
CA GLY A 262 4.11 41.42 -2.14
C GLY A 262 3.46 42.29 -3.23
N LYS A 263 4.22 43.28 -3.72
CA LYS A 263 3.88 44.19 -4.82
C LYS A 263 3.41 43.44 -6.09
N PRO A 264 2.50 44.01 -6.91
CA PRO A 264 2.04 43.39 -8.15
C PRO A 264 3.09 43.52 -9.26
N LEU A 265 3.35 42.44 -10.00
CA LEU A 265 4.07 42.47 -11.27
C LEU A 265 3.07 42.53 -12.45
N PRO A 266 3.48 43.14 -13.59
CA PRO A 266 2.54 43.74 -14.54
C PRO A 266 1.93 42.73 -15.52
N ALA A 267 0.73 43.10 -15.97
CA ALA A 267 -0.05 42.41 -16.98
C ALA A 267 0.72 42.24 -18.29
N ALA A 268 0.77 41.01 -18.79
CA ALA A 268 1.16 40.70 -20.17
C ALA A 268 -0.07 40.25 -20.95
N SER A 269 -0.47 41.10 -21.89
CA SER A 269 -1.53 40.86 -22.87
C SER A 269 -1.06 39.86 -23.93
N SER A 270 -1.78 38.75 -24.09
CA SER A 270 -2.01 38.11 -25.40
C SER A 270 -3.18 37.13 -25.29
N HIS A 271 -4.06 37.14 -26.29
CA HIS A 271 -5.23 36.29 -26.41
C HIS A 271 -4.83 34.80 -26.57
N GLN A 272 -4.53 34.14 -25.46
CA GLN A 272 -4.60 32.68 -25.31
C GLN A 272 -5.12 32.45 -23.89
N THR A 273 -6.31 31.86 -23.77
CA THR A 273 -6.85 31.44 -22.47
C THR A 273 -5.78 30.60 -21.78
N PRO A 274 -5.33 30.95 -20.56
CA PRO A 274 -4.28 30.20 -19.90
C PRO A 274 -4.64 28.70 -19.85
N PRO A 275 -3.64 27.81 -19.98
CA PRO A 275 -3.89 26.37 -19.89
C PRO A 275 -4.60 26.08 -18.57
N ALA A 276 -5.66 25.27 -18.65
CA ALA A 276 -6.45 24.91 -17.49
C ALA A 276 -5.57 24.14 -16.49
N ASP A 277 -5.67 24.45 -15.21
CA ASP A 277 -4.95 23.73 -14.17
C ASP A 277 -5.60 22.36 -13.92
N LEU A 278 -5.10 21.35 -14.62
CA LEU A 278 -5.63 19.98 -14.52
C LEU A 278 -5.37 19.33 -13.14
N SER A 279 -4.53 19.92 -12.29
CA SER A 279 -4.37 19.42 -10.91
C SER A 279 -5.67 19.49 -10.11
N LEU A 280 -6.58 20.40 -10.48
CA LEU A 280 -7.92 20.50 -9.89
C LEU A 280 -8.81 19.27 -10.15
N LEU A 281 -8.41 18.39 -11.07
CA LEU A 281 -9.10 17.15 -11.42
C LEU A 281 -8.52 15.91 -10.74
N GLN A 282 -7.58 16.07 -9.79
CA GLN A 282 -6.95 14.94 -9.09
C GLN A 282 -7.95 13.95 -8.47
N ASP A 283 -9.14 14.44 -8.09
CA ASP A 283 -10.19 13.66 -7.44
C ASP A 283 -11.32 13.23 -8.39
N ALA A 284 -11.22 13.56 -9.67
CA ALA A 284 -12.15 13.18 -10.72
C ALA A 284 -11.74 11.87 -11.40
N ASP A 285 -12.71 10.99 -11.67
CA ASP A 285 -12.52 9.91 -12.65
C ASP A 285 -12.55 10.48 -14.07
N THR A 286 -11.37 10.77 -14.61
CA THR A 286 -11.21 11.38 -15.94
C THR A 286 -11.22 10.36 -17.08
N SER A 287 -11.38 9.05 -16.79
CA SER A 287 -11.26 7.98 -17.79
C SER A 287 -12.26 8.08 -18.95
N SER A 288 -13.43 8.68 -18.70
CA SER A 288 -14.48 8.89 -19.70
C SER A 288 -14.51 10.32 -20.29
N MET A 289 -13.61 11.21 -19.86
CA MET A 289 -13.60 12.62 -20.31
C MET A 289 -12.56 12.83 -21.41
N ASP A 290 -12.97 13.44 -22.52
CA ASP A 290 -12.02 13.95 -23.50
C ASP A 290 -11.22 15.15 -22.94
N MET A 291 -10.09 15.46 -23.58
CA MET A 291 -9.18 16.50 -23.12
C MET A 291 -9.85 17.88 -23.09
N ASP A 292 -10.77 18.16 -24.02
CA ASP A 292 -11.49 19.43 -24.10
C ASP A 292 -12.46 19.59 -22.92
N THR A 293 -13.16 18.52 -22.54
CA THR A 293 -14.04 18.44 -21.37
C THR A 293 -13.25 18.60 -20.08
N GLN A 294 -12.08 17.95 -19.97
CA GLN A 294 -11.20 18.12 -18.82
C GLN A 294 -10.74 19.57 -18.67
N GLN A 295 -10.34 20.23 -19.77
CA GLN A 295 -9.94 21.64 -19.73
C GLN A 295 -11.10 22.57 -19.38
N ALA A 296 -12.29 22.35 -19.96
CA ALA A 296 -13.49 23.12 -19.66
C ALA A 296 -13.89 22.98 -18.18
N PHE A 297 -13.84 21.76 -17.66
CA PHE A 297 -14.17 21.47 -16.28
C PHE A 297 -13.15 22.09 -15.30
N ALA A 298 -11.86 21.91 -15.55
CA ALA A 298 -10.80 22.51 -14.72
C ALA A 298 -10.87 24.05 -14.71
N ARG A 299 -11.22 24.69 -15.83
CA ARG A 299 -11.45 26.15 -15.87
C ARG A 299 -12.63 26.57 -15.00
N ALA A 300 -13.74 25.85 -15.07
CA ALA A 300 -14.92 26.14 -14.25
C ALA A 300 -14.61 25.98 -12.75
N LEU A 301 -13.83 24.97 -12.36
CA LEU A 301 -13.37 24.80 -10.97
C LEU A 301 -12.47 25.96 -10.54
N ALA A 302 -11.50 26.35 -11.37
CA ALA A 302 -10.60 27.47 -11.07
C ALA A 302 -11.36 28.80 -10.91
N GLU A 303 -12.37 29.04 -11.75
CA GLU A 303 -13.23 30.22 -11.68
C GLU A 303 -14.08 30.21 -10.40
N ALA A 304 -14.71 29.08 -10.07
CA ALA A 304 -15.45 28.91 -8.82
C ALA A 304 -14.55 29.13 -7.59
N ASP A 305 -13.34 28.54 -7.57
CA ASP A 305 -12.36 28.70 -6.48
C ASP A 305 -11.86 30.14 -6.35
N ALA A 306 -11.75 30.89 -7.45
CA ALA A 306 -11.47 32.32 -7.41
C ALA A 306 -12.60 33.11 -6.75
N HIS A 307 -13.86 32.80 -7.09
CA HIS A 307 -15.02 33.43 -6.48
C HIS A 307 -15.14 33.12 -4.99
N ILE A 308 -14.92 31.87 -4.58
CA ILE A 308 -14.91 31.44 -3.18
C ILE A 308 -13.81 32.20 -2.42
N ARG A 309 -12.56 32.25 -2.93
CA ARG A 309 -11.45 32.98 -2.28
C ARG A 309 -11.69 34.48 -2.19
N SER A 310 -12.42 35.06 -3.14
CA SER A 310 -12.81 36.48 -3.10
C SER A 310 -13.99 36.80 -2.18
N GLY A 311 -14.54 35.80 -1.47
CA GLY A 311 -15.69 35.98 -0.59
C GLY A 311 -17.03 36.15 -1.32
N ALA A 312 -17.14 35.66 -2.56
CA ALA A 312 -18.35 35.75 -3.38
C ALA A 312 -18.92 34.36 -3.74
N PRO A 313 -19.32 33.54 -2.75
CA PRO A 313 -19.80 32.16 -2.99
C PRO A 313 -21.07 32.11 -3.85
N ASP A 314 -21.93 33.12 -3.80
CA ASP A 314 -23.15 33.22 -4.63
C ASP A 314 -22.84 33.18 -6.14
N LYS A 315 -21.63 33.59 -6.55
CA LYS A 315 -21.17 33.51 -7.95
C LYS A 315 -20.57 32.15 -8.28
N ALA A 316 -20.01 31.45 -7.30
CA ALA A 316 -19.44 30.12 -7.47
C ALA A 316 -20.52 29.03 -7.57
N ILE A 317 -21.62 29.15 -6.82
CA ILE A 317 -22.74 28.20 -6.80
C ILE A 317 -23.27 27.88 -8.21
N PRO A 318 -23.67 28.85 -9.06
CA PRO A 318 -24.20 28.53 -10.39
C PRO A 318 -23.17 27.89 -11.33
N ILE A 319 -21.88 28.21 -11.17
CA ILE A 319 -20.79 27.60 -11.94
C ILE A 319 -20.68 26.12 -11.57
N LEU A 320 -20.63 25.80 -10.28
CA LEU A 320 -20.52 24.42 -9.79
C LEU A 320 -21.80 23.61 -10.04
N ALA A 321 -22.98 24.24 -9.93
CA ALA A 321 -24.27 23.61 -10.19
C ALA A 321 -24.39 23.07 -11.63
N ALA A 322 -23.77 23.74 -12.61
CA ALA A 322 -23.76 23.29 -14.00
C ALA A 322 -23.08 21.91 -14.18
N TRP A 323 -22.11 21.59 -13.32
CA TRP A 323 -21.30 20.36 -13.36
C TRP A 323 -21.76 19.28 -12.37
N THR A 324 -22.81 19.53 -11.59
CA THR A 324 -23.36 18.58 -10.59
C THR A 324 -24.76 18.09 -10.96
N THR A 325 -25.15 18.20 -12.24
CA THR A 325 -26.47 17.77 -12.73
C THR A 325 -26.58 16.26 -12.88
N THR A 326 -27.79 15.74 -13.13
CA THR A 326 -28.06 14.29 -13.27
C THR A 326 -27.31 13.61 -14.40
N ARG A 327 -26.81 14.38 -15.37
CA ARG A 327 -25.97 13.91 -16.49
C ARG A 327 -24.51 13.72 -16.13
N HIS A 328 -24.06 14.34 -15.03
CA HIS A 328 -22.69 14.29 -14.57
C HIS A 328 -22.58 13.21 -13.51
N ASP A 329 -21.87 12.13 -13.86
CA ASP A 329 -21.56 11.06 -12.91
C ASP A 329 -20.78 11.61 -11.72
N ILE A 330 -21.10 11.11 -10.52
CA ILE A 330 -20.51 11.65 -9.29
C ILE A 330 -19.02 11.32 -9.23
N ALA A 331 -18.57 10.14 -9.66
CA ALA A 331 -17.14 9.81 -9.59
C ALA A 331 -16.32 10.67 -10.56
N ALA A 332 -16.85 10.90 -11.77
CA ALA A 332 -16.20 11.73 -12.78
C ALA A 332 -16.16 13.23 -12.37
N TYR A 333 -17.24 13.76 -11.81
CA TYR A 333 -17.36 15.20 -11.52
C TYR A 333 -17.24 15.54 -10.03
N PHE A 334 -16.76 14.61 -9.20
CA PHE A 334 -16.64 14.74 -7.75
C PHE A 334 -16.06 16.09 -7.27
N PRO A 335 -15.01 16.66 -7.89
CA PRO A 335 -14.45 17.94 -7.47
C PRO A 335 -15.47 19.10 -7.42
N ALA A 336 -16.51 19.07 -8.26
CA ALA A 336 -17.58 20.06 -8.23
C ALA A 336 -18.56 19.82 -7.08
N TYR A 337 -18.92 18.55 -6.81
CA TYR A 337 -19.76 18.17 -5.68
C TYR A 337 -19.10 18.56 -4.35
N ALA A 338 -17.80 18.31 -4.19
CA ALA A 338 -17.03 18.64 -2.99
C ALA A 338 -17.01 20.15 -2.67
N ARG A 339 -17.04 21.00 -3.70
CA ARG A 339 -17.09 22.47 -3.54
C ARG A 339 -18.50 23.01 -3.36
N LEU A 340 -19.48 22.42 -4.06
CA LEU A 340 -20.86 22.90 -4.02
C LEU A 340 -21.56 22.52 -2.73
N TYR A 341 -21.40 21.28 -2.26
CA TYR A 341 -22.16 20.75 -1.15
C TYR A 341 -22.01 21.55 0.16
N PRO A 342 -20.79 22.00 0.55
CA PRO A 342 -20.63 22.84 1.76
C PRO A 342 -21.22 24.25 1.61
N LEU A 343 -21.38 24.75 0.38
CA LEU A 343 -21.91 26.08 0.09
C LEU A 343 -23.44 26.08 0.01
N ASP A 344 -24.02 25.05 -0.59
CA ASP A 344 -25.46 24.91 -0.82
C ASP A 344 -25.89 23.44 -0.75
N PRO A 345 -26.09 22.88 0.48
CA PRO A 345 -26.44 21.48 0.69
C PRO A 345 -27.91 21.23 0.32
N GLN A 346 -28.18 21.13 -0.97
CA GLN A 346 -29.53 20.85 -1.48
C GLN A 346 -29.96 19.38 -1.22
N PRO A 347 -31.24 19.10 -0.90
CA PRO A 347 -31.71 17.73 -0.67
C PRO A 347 -31.47 16.77 -1.84
N ALA A 348 -31.60 17.26 -3.08
CA ALA A 348 -31.32 16.48 -4.28
C ALA A 348 -29.84 16.11 -4.40
N LEU A 349 -28.94 17.02 -4.02
CA LEU A 349 -27.50 16.78 -4.02
C LEU A 349 -27.13 15.74 -2.95
N ARG A 350 -27.69 15.88 -1.74
CA ARG A 350 -27.50 14.92 -0.66
C ARG A 350 -27.97 13.52 -1.03
N SER A 351 -29.17 13.40 -1.61
CA SER A 351 -29.72 12.10 -2.01
C SER A 351 -28.79 11.37 -3.01
N ARG A 352 -28.21 12.11 -3.96
CA ARG A 352 -27.28 11.54 -4.93
C ARG A 352 -25.94 11.14 -4.30
N LEU A 353 -25.40 11.98 -3.41
CA LEU A 353 -24.18 11.64 -2.66
C LEU A 353 -24.38 10.41 -1.77
N LEU A 354 -25.54 10.29 -1.13
CA LEU A 354 -25.93 9.14 -0.33
C LEU A 354 -26.02 7.88 -1.19
N GLU A 355 -26.65 7.96 -2.35
CA GLU A 355 -26.73 6.84 -3.29
C GLU A 355 -25.34 6.42 -3.80
N ALA A 356 -24.48 7.37 -4.15
CA ALA A 356 -23.11 7.10 -4.56
C ALA A 356 -22.30 6.45 -3.41
N ALA A 357 -22.45 6.95 -2.19
CA ALA A 357 -21.84 6.38 -0.99
C ALA A 357 -22.33 4.93 -0.77
N ALA A 358 -23.63 4.68 -0.85
CA ALA A 358 -24.19 3.34 -0.71
C ALA A 358 -23.72 2.35 -1.79
N ARG A 359 -23.32 2.85 -2.97
CA ARG A 359 -22.70 2.07 -4.05
C ARG A 359 -21.19 1.89 -3.88
N GLY A 360 -20.59 2.42 -2.82
CA GLY A 360 -19.18 2.25 -2.47
C GLY A 360 -18.28 3.45 -2.78
N ASN A 361 -18.82 4.61 -3.15
CA ASN A 361 -18.01 5.84 -3.33
C ASN A 361 -17.65 6.45 -1.95
N SER A 362 -16.46 6.14 -1.46
CA SER A 362 -15.94 6.62 -0.17
C SER A 362 -15.87 8.15 -0.07
N LYS A 363 -15.48 8.82 -1.15
CA LYS A 363 -15.38 10.30 -1.18
C LYS A 363 -16.75 10.96 -0.97
N SER A 364 -17.80 10.39 -1.57
CA SER A 364 -19.18 10.85 -1.39
C SER A 364 -19.67 10.63 0.04
N TYR A 365 -19.30 9.49 0.66
CA TYR A 365 -19.59 9.21 2.06
C TYR A 365 -18.98 10.28 2.98
N ARG A 366 -17.68 10.57 2.82
CA ARG A 366 -16.97 11.53 3.69
C ARG A 366 -17.57 12.93 3.62
N LEU A 367 -18.02 13.35 2.44
CA LEU A 367 -18.67 14.66 2.27
C LEU A 367 -19.98 14.79 3.06
N ILE A 368 -20.70 13.69 3.29
CA ILE A 368 -21.99 13.67 4.02
C ILE A 368 -21.90 13.05 5.42
N ALA A 369 -20.72 12.59 5.84
CA ALA A 369 -20.52 11.81 7.07
C ALA A 369 -21.00 12.54 8.33
N ALA A 370 -20.68 13.83 8.44
CA ALA A 370 -21.11 14.67 9.56
C ALA A 370 -22.65 14.76 9.66
N GLU A 371 -23.35 14.76 8.52
CA GLU A 371 -24.81 14.74 8.50
C GLU A 371 -25.36 13.36 8.84
N LEU A 372 -24.75 12.27 8.34
CA LEU A 372 -25.18 10.90 8.64
C LEU A 372 -25.14 10.58 10.14
N ALA A 373 -24.25 11.22 10.90
CA ALA A 373 -24.18 11.11 12.36
C ALA A 373 -25.38 11.74 13.10
N SER A 374 -26.20 12.55 12.44
CA SER A 374 -27.36 13.23 13.02
C SER A 374 -28.67 13.05 12.24
N LEU A 375 -28.60 12.53 11.01
CA LEU A 375 -29.74 12.28 10.15
C LEU A 375 -30.66 11.20 10.73
N ASP A 376 -31.98 11.34 10.59
CA ASP A 376 -32.91 10.28 10.94
C ASP A 376 -32.70 9.07 10.00
N PRO A 377 -32.39 7.86 10.51
CA PRO A 377 -32.27 6.67 9.68
C PRO A 377 -33.52 6.37 8.84
N ALA A 378 -34.71 6.86 9.25
CA ALA A 378 -35.94 6.72 8.48
C ALA A 378 -35.92 7.46 7.12
N ASP A 379 -35.08 8.49 6.99
CA ASP A 379 -34.91 9.26 5.75
C ASP A 379 -33.93 8.59 4.77
N ILE A 380 -33.33 7.46 5.15
CA ILE A 380 -32.36 6.72 4.36
C ILE A 380 -33.02 5.46 3.81
N PRO A 381 -32.88 5.14 2.51
CA PRO A 381 -33.38 3.88 1.97
C PRO A 381 -32.78 2.69 2.74
N VAL A 382 -33.62 1.77 3.20
CA VAL A 382 -33.22 0.66 4.08
C VAL A 382 -32.05 -0.18 3.53
N ASN A 383 -32.02 -0.39 2.21
CA ASN A 383 -30.96 -1.14 1.52
C ASN A 383 -29.61 -0.41 1.51
N HIS A 384 -29.60 0.90 1.73
CA HIS A 384 -28.38 1.71 1.80
C HIS A 384 -27.78 1.73 3.21
N ILE A 385 -28.54 1.36 4.24
CA ILE A 385 -28.10 1.45 5.64
C ILE A 385 -26.86 0.56 5.89
N LEU A 386 -26.87 -0.71 5.49
CA LEU A 386 -25.73 -1.59 5.71
C LEU A 386 -24.45 -1.11 4.97
N PRO A 387 -24.48 -0.78 3.67
CA PRO A 387 -23.31 -0.21 2.99
C PRO A 387 -22.75 1.05 3.67
N LEU A 388 -23.63 1.96 4.11
CA LEU A 388 -23.22 3.17 4.82
C LEU A 388 -22.64 2.86 6.21
N VAL A 389 -23.20 1.86 6.93
CA VAL A 389 -22.66 1.37 8.20
C VAL A 389 -21.28 0.74 8.01
N GLN A 390 -21.06 -0.01 6.94
CA GLN A 390 -19.76 -0.60 6.62
C GLN A 390 -18.72 0.48 6.31
N LEU A 391 -19.09 1.52 5.55
CA LEU A 391 -18.23 2.67 5.30
C LEU A 391 -17.93 3.45 6.59
N ALA A 392 -18.95 3.70 7.42
CA ALA A 392 -18.80 4.34 8.72
C ALA A 392 -17.89 3.55 9.67
N ALA A 393 -18.07 2.23 9.74
CA ALA A 393 -17.25 1.35 10.56
C ALA A 393 -15.80 1.30 10.07
N LYS A 394 -15.60 1.35 8.74
CA LYS A 394 -14.27 1.40 8.12
C LYS A 394 -13.56 2.73 8.45
N ALA A 395 -14.29 3.84 8.45
CA ALA A 395 -13.80 5.17 8.82
C ALA A 395 -13.74 5.40 10.35
N GLN A 396 -13.99 4.37 11.19
CA GLN A 396 -14.04 4.47 12.65
C GLN A 396 -15.02 5.54 13.18
N GLU A 397 -16.06 5.87 12.40
CA GLU A 397 -17.09 6.84 12.76
C GLU A 397 -18.18 6.16 13.59
N HIS A 398 -17.83 5.80 14.82
CA HIS A 398 -18.70 5.09 15.76
C HIS A 398 -20.06 5.78 15.93
N ARG A 399 -20.10 7.12 15.93
CA ARG A 399 -21.35 7.90 16.04
C ARG A 399 -22.26 7.68 14.83
N SER A 400 -21.72 7.67 13.62
CA SER A 400 -22.45 7.39 12.39
C SER A 400 -22.97 5.96 12.40
N VAL A 401 -22.15 4.98 12.80
CA VAL A 401 -22.57 3.56 12.94
C VAL A 401 -23.75 3.42 13.91
N ILE A 402 -23.63 4.00 15.12
CA ILE A 402 -24.68 3.93 16.15
C ILE A 402 -25.96 4.61 15.66
N ASN A 403 -25.85 5.77 15.00
CA ASN A 403 -27.00 6.50 14.50
C ASN A 403 -27.71 5.72 13.39
N LEU A 404 -26.98 5.27 12.35
CA LEU A 404 -27.53 4.55 11.21
C LEU A 404 -28.22 3.22 11.58
N THR A 405 -27.73 2.56 12.63
CA THR A 405 -28.29 1.27 13.11
C THR A 405 -29.38 1.45 14.17
N ARG A 406 -29.62 2.69 14.62
CA ARG A 406 -30.58 2.99 15.69
C ARG A 406 -31.99 2.54 15.30
N ASN A 407 -32.61 1.78 16.18
CA ASN A 407 -33.97 1.23 15.98
C ASN A 407 -34.15 0.37 14.72
N PHE A 408 -33.07 -0.04 14.02
CA PHE A 408 -33.18 -0.80 12.77
C PHE A 408 -34.00 -2.08 12.94
N GLY A 409 -33.78 -2.84 14.02
CA GLY A 409 -34.56 -4.05 14.31
C GLY A 409 -36.01 -3.82 14.72
N LYS A 410 -36.35 -2.60 15.20
CA LYS A 410 -37.75 -2.24 15.47
C LYS A 410 -38.48 -1.84 14.18
N ALA A 411 -37.79 -1.13 13.29
CA ALA A 411 -38.36 -0.67 12.02
C ALA A 411 -38.41 -1.79 10.96
N HIS A 412 -37.43 -2.70 10.98
CA HIS A 412 -37.25 -3.73 9.96
C HIS A 412 -36.88 -5.09 10.59
N PRO A 413 -37.80 -5.73 11.33
CA PRO A 413 -37.52 -6.94 12.11
C PRO A 413 -37.11 -8.15 11.26
N ASP A 414 -37.57 -8.23 10.01
CA ASP A 414 -37.31 -9.37 9.12
C ASP A 414 -36.25 -9.06 8.04
N HIS A 415 -35.52 -7.94 8.15
CA HIS A 415 -34.58 -7.54 7.12
C HIS A 415 -33.30 -8.41 7.13
N PRO A 416 -32.81 -8.89 5.96
CA PRO A 416 -31.64 -9.77 5.90
C PRO A 416 -30.39 -9.21 6.61
N HIS A 417 -30.20 -7.89 6.54
CA HIS A 417 -29.03 -7.20 7.12
C HIS A 417 -29.15 -6.88 8.62
N LEU A 418 -30.21 -7.36 9.29
CA LEU A 418 -30.45 -7.09 10.71
C LEU A 418 -29.24 -7.49 11.59
N VAL A 419 -28.78 -8.73 11.44
CA VAL A 419 -27.69 -9.29 12.25
C VAL A 419 -26.38 -8.53 12.02
N GLU A 420 -26.07 -8.23 10.76
CA GLU A 420 -24.85 -7.51 10.37
C GLU A 420 -24.84 -6.07 10.89
N ASN A 421 -25.96 -5.36 10.78
CA ASN A 421 -26.09 -4.00 11.33
C ASN A 421 -25.88 -3.99 12.85
N TYR A 422 -26.47 -4.93 13.60
CA TYR A 422 -26.25 -5.00 15.05
C TYR A 422 -24.86 -5.48 15.43
N TYR A 423 -24.21 -6.31 14.62
CA TYR A 423 -22.80 -6.66 14.81
C TYR A 423 -21.90 -5.42 14.70
N HIS A 424 -22.10 -4.56 13.70
CA HIS A 424 -21.37 -3.31 13.57
C HIS A 424 -21.68 -2.32 14.70
N ALA A 425 -22.94 -2.21 15.11
CA ALA A 425 -23.35 -1.39 16.24
C ALA A 425 -22.68 -1.83 17.55
N ALA A 426 -22.62 -3.13 17.81
CA ALA A 426 -21.99 -3.68 19.01
C ALA A 426 -20.47 -3.48 19.04
N ARG A 427 -19.81 -3.46 17.87
CA ARG A 427 -18.39 -3.13 17.77
C ARG A 427 -18.09 -1.65 17.98
N ALA A 428 -19.08 -0.78 17.78
CA ALA A 428 -18.93 0.66 17.89
C ALA A 428 -19.22 1.22 19.29
N LEU A 429 -19.77 0.38 20.18
CA LEU A 429 -19.96 0.63 21.61
C LEU A 429 -18.75 0.10 22.40
#